data_AF-A0A348S311-F1
#
_entry.id   AF-A0A348S311-F1
#
_cell.length_a   1.000
_cell.length_b   1.000
_cell.length_c   1.000
_cell.angle_alpha   90.00
_cell.angle_beta   90.00
_cell.angle_gamma   90.00
#
_symmetry.space_group_name_H-M   'P 1'
#
loop_
_entity.id
_entity.type
_entity.pdbx_description
1 polymer ?
#
loop_
_entity_poly.entity_id
_entity_poly.type
_entity_poly.pdbx_seq_one_letter_code
_entity_poly.pdbx_strand_id
1 'polypeptide(L)'
;MRLIGYIEGTNHARTFGDYLYAQGVGNQIERAQGERYEVWIVSEDKVEVGKNHLIAYQSNPTDPVYLESAEKAQEKRLKAAMEQEAYAKKVKDRDAIAPRGKGLSTGRLTLALIVICGIVFLLQELGYHRAVFQQLSISNWTPGGGSFGLVEVRNGQVWRLVTPIFMHGGLLHIFFNLMWL
;
A
#
# COMPACT_ATOMS: atom_id res chain seq x y z
N MET A 1 -2.33 -17.81 20.77
CA MET A 1 -2.30 -19.27 20.52
C MET A 1 -2.30 -19.99 21.86
N ARG A 2 -2.99 -21.13 21.99
CA ARG A 2 -3.09 -21.89 23.25
C ARG A 2 -2.99 -23.40 23.00
N LEU A 3 -2.21 -24.10 23.82
CA LEU A 3 -2.04 -25.55 23.77
C LEU A 3 -3.33 -26.24 24.25
N ILE A 4 -3.85 -27.16 23.45
CA ILE A 4 -5.05 -27.94 23.80
C ILE A 4 -4.74 -29.38 24.24
N GLY A 5 -3.60 -29.92 23.84
CA GLY A 5 -3.16 -31.25 24.27
C GLY A 5 -2.15 -31.87 23.32
N TYR A 6 -2.00 -33.19 23.43
CA TYR A 6 -1.01 -33.97 22.72
C TYR A 6 -1.65 -35.11 21.92
N ILE A 7 -1.07 -35.41 20.77
CA ILE A 7 -1.41 -36.56 19.93
C ILE A 7 -0.16 -37.38 19.67
N GLU A 8 -0.29 -38.70 19.74
CA GLU A 8 0.79 -39.62 19.42
C GLU A 8 0.67 -40.09 17.97
N GLY A 9 1.79 -40.14 17.26
CA GLY A 9 1.87 -40.57 15.87
C GLY A 9 1.73 -39.42 14.87
N THR A 10 2.65 -39.38 13.91
CA THR A 10 2.74 -38.34 12.87
C THR A 10 1.48 -38.30 11.99
N ASN A 11 0.95 -39.46 11.61
CA ASN A 11 -0.25 -39.54 10.78
C ASN A 11 -1.48 -39.02 11.53
N HIS A 12 -1.65 -39.41 12.79
CA HIS A 12 -2.78 -38.97 13.60
C HIS A 12 -2.75 -37.47 13.86
N ALA A 13 -1.57 -36.91 14.14
CA ALA A 13 -1.42 -35.48 14.32
C ALA A 13 -1.81 -34.72 13.04
N ARG A 14 -1.29 -35.13 11.88
CA ARG A 14 -1.59 -34.49 10.60
C ARG A 14 -3.07 -34.56 10.24
N THR A 15 -3.69 -35.74 10.37
CA THR A 15 -5.12 -35.93 10.09
C THR A 15 -5.98 -35.04 10.98
N PHE A 16 -5.66 -34.95 12.28
CA PHE A 16 -6.41 -34.09 13.20
C PHE A 16 -6.23 -32.59 12.88
N GLY A 17 -5.03 -32.16 12.51
CA GLY A 17 -4.79 -30.78 12.08
C GLY A 17 -5.55 -30.39 10.82
N ASP A 18 -5.61 -31.31 9.85
CA ASP A 18 -6.40 -31.11 8.63
C ASP A 18 -7.90 -31.05 8.95
N TYR A 19 -8.40 -31.93 9.82
CA TYR A 19 -9.79 -31.86 10.31
C TYR A 19 -10.13 -30.52 10.96
N LEU A 20 -9.31 -30.05 11.91
CA LEU A 20 -9.51 -28.76 12.57
C LEU A 20 -9.52 -27.61 11.55
N TYR A 21 -8.63 -27.65 10.56
CA TYR A 21 -8.56 -26.64 9.51
C TYR A 21 -9.82 -26.63 8.62
N ALA A 22 -10.35 -27.82 8.29
CA ALA A 22 -11.61 -27.98 7.55
C ALA A 22 -12.81 -27.43 8.32
N GLN A 23 -12.87 -27.65 9.64
CA GLN A 23 -13.86 -27.06 10.54
C GLN A 23 -13.69 -25.54 10.76
N GLY A 24 -12.67 -24.93 10.15
CA GLY A 24 -12.39 -23.49 10.27
C GLY A 24 -11.73 -23.10 11.59
N VAL A 25 -11.13 -24.06 12.29
CA VAL A 25 -10.33 -23.86 13.49
C VAL A 25 -8.85 -23.78 13.07
N GLY A 26 -8.31 -22.56 13.09
CA GLY A 26 -6.89 -22.34 12.84
C GLY A 26 -6.05 -23.07 13.89
N ASN A 27 -5.19 -23.99 13.44
CA ASN A 27 -4.37 -24.81 14.31
C ASN A 27 -2.92 -24.85 13.83
N GLN A 28 -2.03 -25.18 14.76
CA GLN A 28 -0.61 -25.39 14.54
C GLN A 28 -0.19 -26.64 15.29
N ILE A 29 0.50 -27.54 14.59
CA ILE A 29 0.98 -28.80 15.17
C ILE A 29 2.48 -28.70 15.27
N GLU A 30 2.99 -28.84 16.50
CA GLU A 30 4.42 -28.82 16.77
C GLU A 30 4.88 -30.17 17.32
N ARG A 31 6.13 -30.53 17.04
CA ARG A 31 6.71 -31.78 17.53
C ARG A 31 7.33 -31.53 18.90
N ALA A 32 6.84 -32.23 19.92
CA ALA A 32 7.36 -32.09 21.29
C ALA A 32 8.60 -32.97 21.50
N GLN A 33 8.41 -34.28 21.70
CA GLN A 33 9.48 -35.26 21.87
C GLN A 33 9.06 -36.63 21.31
N GLY A 34 9.96 -37.29 20.57
CA GLY A 34 9.70 -38.61 19.98
C GLY A 34 8.58 -38.58 18.93
N GLU A 35 7.53 -39.38 19.16
CA GLU A 35 6.31 -39.46 18.35
C GLU A 35 5.14 -38.64 18.92
N ARG A 36 5.39 -37.80 19.93
CA ARG A 36 4.36 -36.95 20.54
C ARG A 36 4.34 -35.56 19.91
N TYR A 37 3.17 -35.15 19.47
CA TYR A 37 2.90 -33.85 18.85
C TYR A 37 1.99 -33.00 19.74
N GLU A 38 2.30 -31.73 19.84
CA GLU A 38 1.49 -30.70 20.51
C GLU A 38 0.52 -30.07 19.52
N VAL A 39 -0.75 -29.97 19.93
CA VAL A 39 -1.76 -29.28 19.13
C VAL A 39 -2.06 -27.93 19.76
N TRP A 40 -1.77 -26.87 19.00
CA TRP A 40 -1.99 -25.49 19.35
C TRP A 40 -3.14 -24.92 18.54
N ILE A 41 -4.01 -24.12 19.18
CA ILE A 41 -5.07 -23.39 18.50
C ILE A 41 -4.74 -21.91 18.46
N VAL A 42 -4.91 -21.32 17.28
CA VAL A 42 -4.54 -19.93 17.01
C VAL A 42 -5.52 -18.97 17.70
N SER A 43 -6.81 -19.23 17.57
CA SER A 43 -7.89 -18.36 18.03
C SER A 43 -8.41 -18.78 19.42
N GLU A 44 -8.38 -17.86 20.39
CA GLU A 44 -8.71 -18.16 21.79
C GLU A 44 -10.18 -18.51 22.01
N ASP A 45 -11.07 -17.92 21.22
CA ASP A 45 -12.51 -18.20 21.14
C ASP A 45 -12.82 -19.65 20.72
N LYS A 46 -11.90 -20.31 20.00
CA LYS A 46 -12.09 -21.68 19.49
C LYS A 46 -11.36 -22.74 20.31
N VAL A 47 -10.76 -22.38 21.43
CA VAL A 47 -9.99 -23.30 22.29
C VAL A 47 -10.88 -24.38 22.89
N GLU A 48 -12.07 -24.03 23.37
CA GLU A 48 -13.02 -25.02 23.95
C GLU A 48 -13.52 -25.99 22.89
N VAL A 49 -13.91 -25.48 21.72
CA VAL A 49 -14.35 -26.29 20.57
C VAL A 49 -13.24 -27.26 20.15
N GLY A 50 -12.00 -26.78 20.07
CA GLY A 50 -10.86 -27.63 19.75
C GLY A 50 -10.54 -28.70 20.79
N LYS A 51 -10.69 -28.40 22.08
CA LYS A 51 -10.57 -29.40 23.15
C LYS A 51 -11.63 -30.50 23.02
N ASN A 52 -12.87 -30.12 22.72
CA ASN A 52 -13.96 -31.09 22.52
C ASN A 52 -13.68 -32.00 21.32
N HIS A 53 -13.19 -31.43 20.21
CA HIS A 53 -12.78 -32.22 19.05
C HIS A 53 -11.59 -33.12 19.35
N LEU A 54 -10.63 -32.69 20.18
CA LEU A 54 -9.50 -33.52 20.59
C LEU A 54 -9.96 -34.74 21.39
N ILE A 55 -10.89 -34.54 22.34
CA ILE A 55 -11.49 -35.63 23.12
C ILE A 55 -12.25 -36.60 22.22
N ALA A 56 -13.07 -36.07 21.30
CA ALA A 56 -13.81 -36.89 20.33
C ALA A 56 -12.85 -37.70 19.43
N TYR A 57 -11.78 -37.08 18.95
CA TYR A 57 -10.77 -37.74 18.12
C TYR A 57 -10.01 -38.84 18.88
N GLN A 58 -9.61 -38.59 20.13
CA GLN A 58 -8.96 -39.60 20.97
C GLN A 58 -9.90 -40.78 21.28
N SER A 59 -11.21 -40.54 21.38
CA SER A 59 -12.19 -41.59 21.62
C SER A 59 -12.48 -42.47 20.40
N ASN A 60 -12.38 -41.93 19.18
CA ASN A 60 -12.57 -42.69 17.95
C ASN A 60 -11.67 -42.17 16.80
N PRO A 61 -10.38 -42.53 16.77
CA PRO A 61 -9.42 -41.96 15.80
C PRO A 61 -9.60 -42.44 14.35
N THR A 62 -10.36 -43.51 14.12
CA THR A 62 -10.52 -44.17 12.81
C THR A 62 -11.83 -43.81 12.10
N ASP A 63 -12.53 -42.78 12.57
CA ASP A 63 -13.77 -42.34 11.95
C ASP A 63 -13.52 -41.80 10.51
N PRO A 64 -14.28 -42.26 9.49
CA PRO A 64 -14.17 -41.76 8.12
C PRO A 64 -14.29 -40.24 7.98
N VAL A 65 -14.99 -39.57 8.90
CA VAL A 65 -15.19 -38.11 8.90
C VAL A 65 -13.86 -37.35 8.92
N TYR A 66 -12.82 -37.90 9.57
CA TYR A 66 -11.51 -37.24 9.63
C TYR A 66 -10.74 -37.33 8.30
N LEU A 67 -10.89 -38.43 7.57
CA LEU A 67 -10.30 -38.60 6.25
C LEU A 67 -10.98 -37.69 5.21
N GLU A 68 -12.31 -37.63 5.21
CA GLU A 68 -13.06 -36.73 4.30
C GLU A 68 -12.78 -35.25 4.58
N SER A 69 -12.61 -34.90 5.86
CA SER A 69 -12.25 -33.53 6.25
C SER A 69 -10.85 -33.15 5.79
N ALA A 70 -9.92 -34.11 5.66
CA ALA A 70 -8.58 -33.83 5.15
C ALA A 70 -8.59 -33.37 3.68
N GLU A 71 -9.46 -33.96 2.86
CA GLU A 71 -9.65 -33.53 1.46
C GLU A 71 -10.21 -32.11 1.39
N LYS A 72 -11.24 -31.79 2.20
CA LYS A 72 -11.81 -30.44 2.29
C LYS A 72 -10.78 -29.40 2.75
N ALA A 73 -9.91 -29.76 3.69
CA ALA A 73 -8.82 -28.91 4.13
C ALA A 73 -7.79 -28.64 3.01
N GLN A 74 -7.46 -29.65 2.20
CA GLN A 74 -6.56 -29.48 1.05
C GLN A 74 -7.16 -28.55 -0.01
N GLU A 75 -8.44 -28.72 -0.35
CA GLU A 75 -9.11 -27.85 -1.34
C GLU A 75 -9.12 -26.38 -0.87
N LYS A 76 -9.39 -26.15 0.42
CA LYS A 76 -9.38 -24.81 1.01
C LYS A 76 -7.98 -24.18 1.02
N ARG A 77 -6.93 -24.97 1.30
CA ARG A 77 -5.53 -24.51 1.20
C ARG A 77 -5.15 -24.16 -0.23
N LEU A 78 -5.58 -24.95 -1.20
CA LEU A 78 -5.31 -24.69 -2.62
C LEU A 78 -5.98 -23.39 -3.07
N LYS A 79 -7.25 -23.18 -2.72
CA LYS A 79 -7.97 -21.92 -3.01
C LYS A 79 -7.28 -20.72 -2.37
N ALA A 80 -6.90 -20.82 -1.09
CA ALA A 80 -6.19 -19.76 -0.40
C ALA A 80 -4.82 -19.45 -1.04
N ALA A 81 -4.08 -20.47 -1.47
CA ALA A 81 -2.81 -20.29 -2.19
C ALA A 81 -3.03 -19.60 -3.55
N MET A 82 -4.03 -20.03 -4.32
CA MET A 82 -4.39 -19.40 -5.60
C MET A 82 -4.82 -17.93 -5.42
N GLU A 83 -5.60 -17.63 -4.40
CA GLU A 83 -6.01 -16.26 -4.05
C GLU A 83 -4.82 -15.39 -3.62
N GLN A 84 -3.91 -15.94 -2.80
CA GLN A 84 -2.68 -15.25 -2.40
C GLN A 84 -1.76 -14.98 -3.59
N GLU A 85 -1.62 -15.94 -4.52
CA GLU A 85 -0.86 -15.74 -5.76
C GLU A 85 -1.51 -14.67 -6.65
N ALA A 86 -2.84 -14.70 -6.79
CA ALA A 86 -3.57 -13.69 -7.55
C ALA A 86 -3.44 -12.30 -6.91
N TYR A 87 -3.48 -12.21 -5.59
CA TYR A 87 -3.25 -10.97 -4.85
C TYR A 87 -1.81 -10.48 -5.01
N ALA A 88 -0.82 -11.36 -4.85
CA ALA A 88 0.60 -11.02 -5.02
C ALA A 88 0.90 -10.50 -6.44
N LYS A 89 0.27 -11.07 -7.47
CA LYS A 89 0.35 -10.58 -8.84
C LYS A 89 -0.23 -9.17 -8.98
N LYS A 90 -1.39 -8.89 -8.38
CA LYS A 90 -2.01 -7.54 -8.37
C LYS A 90 -1.17 -6.51 -7.61
N VAL A 91 -0.51 -6.90 -6.52
CA VAL A 91 0.35 -5.98 -5.73
C VAL A 91 1.65 -5.67 -6.47
N LYS A 92 2.28 -6.65 -7.13
CA LYS A 92 3.48 -6.43 -7.95
C LYS A 92 3.25 -5.43 -9.09
N ASP A 93 2.03 -5.38 -9.63
CA ASP A 93 1.65 -4.41 -10.65
C ASP A 93 1.62 -2.96 -10.09
N ARG A 94 1.33 -2.79 -8.80
CA ARG A 94 1.41 -1.47 -8.14
C ARG A 94 2.85 -1.01 -7.90
N ASP A 95 3.76 -1.94 -7.62
CA ASP A 95 5.20 -1.64 -7.57
C ASP A 95 5.78 -1.38 -8.97
N ALA A 96 5.14 -1.86 -10.04
CA ALA A 96 5.50 -1.49 -11.41
C ALA A 96 5.10 -0.03 -11.77
N ILE A 97 4.13 0.56 -11.07
CA ILE A 97 3.72 1.96 -11.25
C ILE A 97 4.71 2.94 -10.61
N ALA A 98 5.54 2.49 -9.66
CA ALA A 98 6.59 3.31 -9.07
C ALA A 98 7.84 2.46 -8.74
N PRO A 99 8.74 2.21 -9.70
CA PRO A 99 9.99 1.54 -9.42
C PRO A 99 10.81 2.41 -8.45
N ARG A 100 10.82 2.02 -7.18
CA ARG A 100 11.79 2.50 -6.18
C ARG A 100 13.18 2.06 -6.65
N GLY A 101 13.89 2.92 -7.38
CA GLY A 101 15.31 2.70 -7.67
C GLY A 101 15.79 2.88 -9.10
N LYS A 102 15.18 3.76 -9.91
CA LYS A 102 15.85 4.26 -11.12
C LYS A 102 15.74 5.78 -11.15
N GLY A 103 16.89 6.45 -11.02
CA GLY A 103 17.01 7.89 -10.82
C GLY A 103 16.19 8.73 -11.81
N LEU A 104 15.68 9.85 -11.31
CA LEU A 104 15.02 10.94 -12.03
C LEU A 104 14.44 10.54 -13.40
N SER A 105 13.45 9.65 -13.41
CA SER A 105 12.43 9.74 -14.46
C SER A 105 11.48 10.88 -14.11
N THR A 106 12.04 12.07 -13.88
CA THR A 106 11.29 13.32 -13.79
C THR A 106 10.53 13.41 -15.10
N GLY A 107 9.20 13.28 -15.05
CA GLY A 107 8.37 13.25 -16.24
C GLY A 107 8.72 14.43 -17.15
N ARG A 108 8.68 14.25 -18.48
CA ARG A 108 9.07 15.30 -19.45
C ARG A 108 8.41 16.66 -19.14
N LEU A 109 7.18 16.62 -18.62
CA LEU A 109 6.44 17.77 -18.12
C LEU A 109 7.14 18.43 -16.92
N THR A 110 7.49 17.66 -15.90
CA THR A 110 8.19 18.17 -14.72
C THR A 110 9.54 18.77 -15.08
N LEU A 111 10.30 18.15 -15.99
CA LEU A 111 11.55 18.71 -16.48
C LEU A 111 11.30 20.06 -17.20
N ALA A 112 10.28 20.12 -18.07
CA ALA A 112 9.91 21.36 -18.75
C ALA A 112 9.50 22.46 -17.76
N LEU A 113 8.72 22.14 -16.73
CA LEU A 113 8.34 23.09 -15.68
C LEU A 113 9.56 23.60 -14.91
N ILE A 114 10.49 22.71 -14.52
CA ILE A 114 11.74 23.09 -13.86
C ILE A 114 12.56 24.05 -14.72
N VAL A 115 12.71 23.75 -16.02
CA VAL A 115 13.45 24.61 -16.95
C VAL A 115 12.78 25.98 -17.10
N ILE A 116 11.45 26.03 -17.23
CA ILE A 116 10.68 27.28 -17.33
C ILE A 116 10.85 28.11 -16.05
N CYS A 117 10.72 27.49 -14.87
CA CYS A 117 10.96 28.16 -13.58
C CYS A 117 12.38 28.73 -13.50
N GLY A 118 13.39 27.96 -13.93
CA GLY A 118 14.78 28.40 -13.95
C GLY A 118 15.02 29.62 -14.87
N ILE A 119 14.42 29.63 -16.07
CA ILE A 119 14.52 30.76 -17.00
C ILE A 119 13.88 32.01 -16.41
N VAL A 120 12.67 31.89 -15.85
CA VAL A 120 11.96 33.03 -15.23
C VAL A 120 12.79 33.61 -14.07
N PHE A 121 13.39 32.76 -13.24
CA PHE A 121 14.25 33.20 -12.14
C PHE A 121 15.49 33.96 -12.64
N LEU A 122 16.18 33.45 -13.67
CA LEU A 122 17.33 34.14 -14.26
C LEU A 122 16.96 35.53 -14.80
N LEU A 123 15.81 35.64 -15.49
CA LEU A 123 15.33 36.94 -15.99
C LEU A 123 15.03 37.94 -14.87
N GLN A 124 14.52 37.46 -13.72
CA GLN A 124 14.31 38.30 -12.54
C GLN A 124 15.63 38.81 -11.97
N GLU A 125 16.66 37.94 -11.90
CA GLU A 125 17.99 38.29 -11.35
C GLU A 125 18.81 39.19 -12.29
N LEU A 126 18.63 39.08 -13.61
CA LEU A 126 19.23 39.93 -14.64
C LEU A 126 18.70 41.38 -14.66
N GLY A 127 17.87 41.77 -13.68
CA GLY A 127 17.36 43.13 -13.53
C GLY A 127 15.99 43.41 -14.18
N TYR A 128 15.36 42.41 -14.82
CA TYR A 128 14.03 42.54 -15.41
C TYR A 128 12.89 42.27 -14.41
N HIS A 129 13.17 42.22 -13.11
CA HIS A 129 12.22 41.88 -12.06
C HIS A 129 10.87 42.63 -12.20
N ARG A 130 10.90 43.95 -12.45
CA ARG A 130 9.66 44.74 -12.59
C ARG A 130 8.84 44.35 -13.82
N ALA A 131 9.49 44.16 -14.98
CA ALA A 131 8.82 43.81 -16.22
C ALA A 131 8.24 42.39 -16.17
N VAL A 132 9.02 41.43 -15.66
CA VAL A 132 8.59 40.03 -15.47
C VAL A 132 7.42 39.95 -14.49
N PHE A 133 7.51 40.66 -13.36
CA PHE A 133 6.44 40.71 -12.37
C PHE A 133 5.15 41.31 -12.95
N GLN A 134 5.24 42.41 -13.71
CA GLN A 134 4.07 43.01 -14.35
C GLN A 134 3.41 42.08 -15.37
N GLN A 135 4.18 41.35 -16.18
CA GLN A 135 3.61 40.48 -17.22
C GLN A 135 3.06 39.15 -16.70
N LEU A 136 3.73 38.54 -15.71
CA LEU A 136 3.39 37.21 -15.20
C LEU A 136 2.46 37.23 -13.99
N SER A 137 2.29 38.37 -13.32
CA SER A 137 1.32 38.54 -12.23
C SER A 137 -0.12 38.55 -12.74
N ILE A 138 -1.05 38.25 -11.84
CA ILE A 138 -2.46 38.16 -12.17
C ILE A 138 -3.08 39.51 -12.58
N SER A 139 -2.55 40.62 -12.04
CA SER A 139 -3.00 41.99 -12.31
C SER A 139 -1.83 42.95 -12.19
N ASN A 140 -1.79 44.00 -13.01
CA ASN A 140 -0.77 45.03 -12.88
C ASN A 140 -1.11 45.95 -11.70
N TRP A 141 -0.52 45.68 -10.53
CA TRP A 141 -0.69 46.56 -9.39
C TRP A 141 0.11 47.86 -9.58
N THR A 142 -0.59 48.99 -9.70
CA THR A 142 -0.03 50.34 -9.67
C THR A 142 -0.47 51.04 -8.37
N PRO A 143 0.46 51.61 -7.58
CA PRO A 143 0.08 52.41 -6.42
C PRO A 143 -0.79 53.59 -6.88
N GLY A 144 -2.05 53.63 -6.43
CA GLY A 144 -3.00 54.71 -6.74
C GLY A 144 -3.85 54.52 -8.01
N GLY A 145 -3.83 53.36 -8.67
CA GLY A 145 -4.56 53.20 -9.94
C GLY A 145 -4.80 51.76 -10.42
N GLY A 146 -4.97 50.80 -9.52
CA GLY A 146 -5.41 49.45 -9.89
C GLY A 146 -6.93 49.41 -10.10
N SER A 147 -7.40 48.90 -11.25
CA SER A 147 -8.83 48.58 -11.40
C SER A 147 -9.24 47.47 -10.44
N PHE A 148 -10.37 47.64 -9.75
CA PHE A 148 -11.00 46.55 -9.01
C PHE A 148 -11.50 45.49 -10.00
N GLY A 149 -10.77 44.39 -10.13
CA GLY A 149 -11.14 43.23 -10.96
C GLY A 149 -9.98 42.69 -11.81
N LEU A 150 -10.16 41.48 -12.33
CA LEU A 150 -9.23 40.82 -13.25
C LEU A 150 -9.39 41.36 -14.68
N VAL A 151 -9.22 42.68 -14.84
CA VAL A 151 -9.48 43.39 -16.11
C VAL A 151 -8.60 42.83 -17.22
N GLU A 152 -7.35 42.50 -16.94
CA GLU A 152 -6.41 41.89 -17.88
C GLU A 152 -6.86 40.50 -18.34
N VAL A 153 -7.36 39.67 -17.41
CA VAL A 153 -7.89 38.34 -17.74
C VAL A 153 -9.17 38.47 -18.58
N ARG A 154 -10.06 39.41 -18.22
CA ARG A 154 -11.27 39.71 -18.98
C ARG A 154 -10.97 40.25 -20.39
N ASN A 155 -9.85 40.94 -20.55
CA ASN A 155 -9.36 41.44 -21.84
C ASN A 155 -8.57 40.39 -22.65
N GLY A 156 -8.59 39.12 -22.24
CA GLY A 156 -8.00 38.00 -23.00
C GLY A 156 -6.61 37.56 -22.54
N GLN A 157 -6.05 38.14 -21.48
CA GLN A 157 -4.76 37.70 -20.91
C GLN A 157 -4.93 36.49 -19.97
N VAL A 158 -5.57 35.42 -20.48
CA VAL A 158 -5.95 34.24 -19.69
C VAL A 158 -4.76 33.48 -19.11
N TRP A 159 -3.58 33.58 -19.74
CA TRP A 159 -2.36 32.98 -19.22
C TRP A 159 -1.98 33.51 -17.82
N ARG A 160 -2.42 34.73 -17.45
CA ARG A 160 -2.20 35.32 -16.12
C ARG A 160 -2.82 34.53 -14.96
N LEU A 161 -3.72 33.59 -15.25
CA LEU A 161 -4.25 32.67 -14.25
C LEU A 161 -3.24 31.57 -13.86
N VAL A 162 -2.30 31.25 -14.75
CA VAL A 162 -1.34 30.14 -14.59
C VAL A 162 0.08 30.67 -14.38
N THR A 163 0.45 31.77 -15.05
CA THR A 163 1.81 32.31 -14.99
C THR A 163 2.34 32.70 -13.61
N PRO A 164 1.50 33.08 -12.61
CA PRO A 164 2.01 33.37 -11.28
C PRO A 164 2.73 32.19 -10.61
N ILE A 165 2.41 30.95 -11.00
CA ILE A 165 3.03 29.73 -10.48
C ILE A 165 4.53 29.65 -10.83
N PHE A 166 4.95 30.29 -11.94
CA PHE A 166 6.36 30.34 -12.36
C PHE A 166 7.16 31.46 -11.71
N MET A 167 6.50 32.43 -11.08
CA MET A 167 7.18 33.54 -10.42
C MET A 167 7.75 33.09 -9.07
N HIS A 168 9.04 33.31 -8.86
CA HIS A 168 9.69 33.00 -7.59
C HIS A 168 10.27 34.28 -7.00
N GLY A 169 9.88 34.61 -5.77
CA GLY A 169 10.34 35.83 -5.08
C GLY A 169 11.71 35.70 -4.41
N GLY A 170 12.36 34.53 -4.52
CA GLY A 170 13.68 34.26 -3.94
C GLY A 170 14.05 32.78 -3.93
N LEU A 171 15.30 32.47 -3.57
CA LEU A 171 15.86 31.12 -3.54
C LEU A 171 15.05 30.13 -2.68
N LEU A 172 14.48 30.61 -1.57
CA LEU A 172 13.63 29.80 -0.69
C LEU A 172 12.35 29.29 -1.39
N HIS A 173 11.75 30.09 -2.28
CA HIS A 173 10.53 29.70 -2.99
C HIS A 173 10.82 28.57 -4.00
N ILE A 174 11.96 28.62 -4.69
CA ILE A 174 12.41 27.57 -5.63
C ILE A 174 12.74 26.30 -4.87
N PHE A 175 13.41 26.42 -3.72
CA PHE A 175 13.76 25.27 -2.88
C PHE A 175 12.51 24.51 -2.40
N PHE A 176 11.48 25.21 -1.90
CA PHE A 176 10.23 24.55 -1.49
C PHE A 176 9.47 23.93 -2.67
N ASN A 177 9.51 24.55 -3.85
CA ASN A 177 8.90 23.99 -5.06
C ASN A 177 9.59 22.68 -5.49
N LEU A 178 10.93 22.64 -5.46
CA LEU A 178 11.71 21.45 -5.80
C LEU A 178 11.60 20.33 -4.74
N MET A 179 11.33 20.66 -3.48
CA MET A 179 11.09 19.68 -2.42
C MET A 179 9.71 19.01 -2.51
N TRP A 180 8.74 19.65 -3.16
CA TRP A 180 7.36 19.19 -3.25
C TRP A 180 7.02 18.57 -4.63
N LEU A 181 8.02 18.44 -5.49
CA LEU A 181 7.99 17.73 -6.78
C LEU A 181 8.49 16.29 -6.65
#